data_AF-A0A952AIQ0-F1
#
_entry.id   AF-A0A952AIQ0-F1
#
_cell.length_a   1.000
_cell.length_b   1.000
_cell.length_c   1.000
_cell.angle_alpha   90.00
_cell.angle_beta   90.00
_cell.angle_gamma   90.00
#
_symmetry.space_group_name_H-M   'P 1'
#
loop_
_entity.id
_entity.type
_entity.pdbx_description
1 polymer ?
#
loop_
_entity_poly.entity_id
_entity_poly.type
_entity_poly.pdbx_seq_one_letter_code
_entity_poly.pdbx_strand_id
1 'polypeptide(L)'
;MNFRNFQVPYEVSEQYATKAAYFSMEFAIHQPLKIYSGGLGYLSGSHLRSAYELKQNMVGIGILWKYGYYDQTRNQDQTLQPVWLEKNYHFLEDTDIKFQINIHDTPVWVKVWYLNPETFKTAPLFLLSTDVPENDYVSQTISHRLYDANVSTKVAQFILLGVGGAKLMDELNFNPDVYHLNEAHGISAAFYLLANKYKTVAALKEHLVFTTHTPEEAGNEKHDIYLCHKMSYFCGLTVDEVKILTGLQDDQFNHSLVALRFARKANGVSKLHGVVSNKMWNKYDGICPITSITNAQNFTYWADEPLYRHLDADNNWGIDDRKAYLKKRTFEIVADQTGKLFKPDVLTIVWARRFAGYKRADLLTHDLERFEQIVNNEKYPVQIIWAGKPYPVDYPAISQFNELVHISKKYKNVSVLIVYELLLS
;
A
#
# COMPACT_ATOMS: atom_id res chain seq x y z
N MET A 1 -27.83 4.53 0.81
CA MET A 1 -27.66 3.12 0.39
C MET A 1 -27.88 2.25 1.62
N ASN A 2 -28.50 1.05 1.51
CA ASN A 2 -28.57 0.14 2.65
C ASN A 2 -27.29 -0.71 2.69
N PHE A 3 -26.41 -0.44 3.65
CA PHE A 3 -25.15 -1.16 3.76
C PHE A 3 -25.27 -2.52 4.45
N ARG A 4 -26.33 -2.81 5.22
CA ARG A 4 -26.47 -4.08 5.96
C ARG A 4 -26.80 -5.29 5.09
N ASN A 5 -27.13 -5.07 3.83
CA ASN A 5 -27.29 -6.11 2.80
C ASN A 5 -26.61 -5.64 1.52
N PHE A 6 -25.32 -5.37 1.62
CA PHE A 6 -24.57 -4.70 0.58
C PHE A 6 -24.39 -5.60 -0.66
N GLN A 7 -24.62 -5.00 -1.81
CA GLN A 7 -24.22 -5.52 -3.12
C GLN A 7 -23.42 -4.44 -3.83
N VAL A 8 -22.46 -4.84 -4.67
CA VAL A 8 -21.71 -3.87 -5.46
C VAL A 8 -22.68 -3.04 -6.31
N PRO A 9 -22.54 -1.70 -6.39
CA PRO A 9 -23.54 -0.83 -7.00
C PRO A 9 -23.35 -0.71 -8.52
N TYR A 10 -23.05 -1.83 -9.16
CA TYR A 10 -22.96 -1.96 -10.62
C TYR A 10 -23.29 -3.39 -11.03
N GLU A 11 -23.70 -3.57 -12.27
CA GLU A 11 -23.94 -4.90 -12.84
C GLU A 11 -22.64 -5.68 -12.91
N VAL A 12 -22.60 -6.84 -12.24
CA VAL A 12 -21.42 -7.70 -12.18
C VAL A 12 -21.27 -8.46 -13.49
N SER A 13 -20.06 -8.46 -14.06
CA SER A 13 -19.73 -9.27 -15.22
C SER A 13 -19.76 -10.76 -14.87
N GLU A 14 -20.38 -11.60 -15.70
CA GLU A 14 -20.46 -13.05 -15.50
C GLU A 14 -19.08 -13.71 -15.33
N GLN A 15 -18.06 -13.20 -16.04
CA GLN A 15 -16.68 -13.69 -15.93
C GLN A 15 -16.07 -13.47 -14.54
N TYR A 16 -16.59 -12.50 -13.78
CA TYR A 16 -16.04 -12.06 -12.50
C TYR A 16 -17.09 -12.09 -11.37
N ALA A 17 -17.97 -13.10 -11.42
CA ALA A 17 -19.08 -13.25 -10.48
C ALA A 17 -18.68 -13.62 -9.04
N THR A 18 -17.52 -14.26 -8.84
CA THR A 18 -17.00 -14.66 -7.53
C THR A 18 -16.86 -13.47 -6.59
N LYS A 19 -17.49 -13.55 -5.41
CA LYS A 19 -17.43 -12.48 -4.41
C LYS A 19 -16.08 -12.47 -3.72
N ALA A 20 -15.36 -11.36 -3.82
CA ALA A 20 -14.06 -11.19 -3.19
C ALA A 20 -14.04 -10.00 -2.21
N ALA A 21 -13.43 -10.21 -1.04
CA ALA A 21 -13.06 -9.15 -0.11
C ALA A 21 -11.54 -8.99 -0.14
N TYR A 22 -11.07 -7.82 -0.59
CA TYR A 22 -9.65 -7.53 -0.82
C TYR A 22 -9.09 -6.62 0.28
N PHE A 23 -8.23 -7.17 1.14
CA PHE A 23 -7.71 -6.50 2.32
C PHE A 23 -6.35 -5.88 2.04
N SER A 24 -6.18 -4.59 2.33
CA SER A 24 -4.86 -3.95 2.26
C SER A 24 -4.73 -2.79 3.25
N MET A 25 -3.50 -2.56 3.74
CA MET A 25 -3.18 -1.40 4.59
C MET A 25 -3.21 -0.09 3.81
N GLU A 26 -2.99 -0.14 2.50
CA GLU A 26 -2.89 1.06 1.65
C GLU A 26 -3.65 0.93 0.34
N PHE A 27 -4.20 2.05 -0.13
CA PHE A 27 -4.87 2.19 -1.42
C PHE A 27 -4.55 3.54 -2.06
N ALA A 28 -3.75 3.56 -3.13
CA ALA A 28 -3.46 4.76 -3.91
C ALA A 28 -4.53 4.93 -5.00
N ILE A 29 -5.73 5.34 -4.58
CA ILE A 29 -6.89 5.49 -5.47
C ILE A 29 -6.78 6.77 -6.29
N HIS A 30 -6.70 7.90 -5.63
CA HIS A 30 -6.65 9.22 -6.25
C HIS A 30 -5.90 10.19 -5.35
N GLN A 31 -5.29 11.23 -5.93
CA GLN A 31 -4.41 12.17 -5.22
C GLN A 31 -5.00 12.70 -3.88
N PRO A 32 -6.29 13.07 -3.76
CA PRO A 32 -6.86 13.58 -2.51
C PRO A 32 -6.94 12.55 -1.38
N LEU A 33 -7.07 11.25 -1.67
CA LEU A 33 -7.28 10.21 -0.66
C LEU A 33 -5.94 9.65 -0.17
N LYS A 34 -5.39 10.21 0.92
CA LYS A 34 -4.02 9.99 1.42
C LYS A 34 -3.86 8.73 2.26
N ILE A 35 -4.43 7.62 1.83
CA ILE A 35 -4.37 6.34 2.53
C ILE A 35 -3.30 5.38 1.97
N TYR A 36 -2.19 5.91 1.47
CA TYR A 36 -1.14 5.13 0.81
C TYR A 36 0.27 5.65 1.08
N SER A 37 1.27 4.78 0.89
CA SER A 37 2.69 5.10 1.09
C SER A 37 3.57 4.71 -0.10
N GLY A 38 3.35 3.56 -0.75
CA GLY A 38 4.18 3.19 -1.90
C GLY A 38 3.62 2.03 -2.72
N GLY A 39 4.51 1.16 -3.22
CA GLY A 39 4.18 0.20 -4.28
C GLY A 39 2.97 -0.70 -3.99
N LEU A 40 2.76 -1.11 -2.73
CA LEU A 40 1.61 -1.93 -2.34
C LEU A 40 0.28 -1.20 -2.58
N GLY A 41 0.24 0.09 -2.28
CA GLY A 41 -0.90 0.99 -2.41
C GLY A 41 -1.14 1.39 -3.87
N TYR A 42 -0.08 1.62 -4.64
CA TYR A 42 -0.19 1.87 -6.08
C TYR A 42 -0.77 0.64 -6.79
N LEU A 43 -0.34 -0.56 -6.40
CA LEU A 43 -0.91 -1.80 -6.91
C LEU A 43 -2.37 -1.99 -6.50
N SER A 44 -2.69 -1.88 -5.20
CA SER A 44 -4.07 -2.06 -4.73
C SER A 44 -5.02 -1.02 -5.32
N GLY A 45 -4.56 0.22 -5.50
CA GLY A 45 -5.31 1.26 -6.21
C GLY A 45 -5.61 0.87 -7.66
N SER A 46 -4.61 0.37 -8.38
CA SER A 46 -4.78 -0.17 -9.74
C SER A 46 -5.69 -1.40 -9.79
N HIS A 47 -5.62 -2.32 -8.81
CA HIS A 47 -6.54 -3.44 -8.69
C HIS A 47 -7.99 -2.96 -8.56
N LEU A 48 -8.26 -1.99 -7.69
CA LEU A 48 -9.60 -1.46 -7.47
C LEU A 48 -10.13 -0.74 -8.72
N ARG A 49 -9.29 0.00 -9.45
CA ARG A 49 -9.67 0.61 -10.73
C ARG A 49 -10.04 -0.43 -11.78
N SER A 50 -9.17 -1.41 -12.00
CA SER A 50 -9.43 -2.48 -12.96
C SER A 50 -10.64 -3.32 -12.55
N ALA A 51 -10.88 -3.56 -11.26
CA ALA A 51 -12.06 -4.26 -10.78
C ALA A 51 -13.36 -3.51 -11.10
N TYR A 52 -13.36 -2.18 -11.07
CA TYR A 52 -14.51 -1.36 -11.48
C TYR A 52 -14.75 -1.37 -12.99
N GLU A 53 -13.68 -1.27 -13.77
CA GLU A 53 -13.75 -1.29 -15.24
C GLU A 53 -14.26 -2.65 -15.74
N LEU A 54 -13.75 -3.74 -15.17
CA LEU A 54 -14.11 -5.11 -15.49
C LEU A 54 -15.40 -5.58 -14.78
N LYS A 55 -16.01 -4.71 -13.97
CA LYS A 55 -17.24 -5.00 -13.22
C LYS A 55 -17.16 -6.27 -12.36
N GLN A 56 -16.05 -6.43 -11.63
CA GLN A 56 -15.83 -7.56 -10.73
C GLN A 56 -16.66 -7.44 -9.45
N ASN A 57 -17.11 -8.59 -8.92
CA ASN A 57 -17.84 -8.67 -7.65
C ASN A 57 -16.89 -8.57 -6.44
N MET A 58 -16.26 -7.41 -6.27
CA MET A 58 -15.20 -7.22 -5.27
C MET A 58 -15.47 -6.00 -4.40
N VAL A 59 -15.13 -6.10 -3.12
CA VAL A 59 -15.03 -4.95 -2.20
C VAL A 59 -13.60 -4.83 -1.66
N GLY A 60 -13.09 -3.61 -1.59
CA GLY A 60 -11.83 -3.29 -0.93
C GLY A 60 -12.06 -3.01 0.56
N ILE A 61 -11.17 -3.51 1.41
CA ILE A 61 -11.18 -3.29 2.86
C ILE A 61 -9.85 -2.68 3.29
N GLY A 62 -9.92 -1.51 3.91
CA GLY A 62 -8.75 -0.79 4.43
C GLY A 62 -9.04 -0.03 5.72
N ILE A 63 -8.08 0.78 6.14
CA ILE A 63 -8.19 1.67 7.31
C ILE A 63 -8.24 3.12 6.83
N LEU A 64 -9.11 3.92 7.45
CA LEU A 64 -9.14 5.35 7.25
C LEU A 64 -8.06 6.01 8.10
N TRP A 65 -6.95 6.40 7.48
CA TRP A 65 -5.83 7.03 8.18
C TRP A 65 -6.06 8.53 8.39
N LYS A 66 -6.33 8.97 9.62
CA LYS A 66 -6.62 10.39 9.96
C LYS A 66 -5.54 11.35 9.48
N TYR A 67 -4.27 10.94 9.55
CA TYR A 67 -3.11 11.73 9.14
C TYR A 67 -2.33 11.10 7.97
N GLY A 68 -2.89 10.08 7.33
CA GLY A 68 -2.23 9.36 6.24
C GLY A 68 -0.92 8.67 6.65
N TYR A 69 0.03 8.59 5.70
CA TYR A 69 1.40 8.15 5.96
C TYR A 69 2.23 9.29 6.59
N TYR A 70 2.49 10.33 5.80
CA TYR A 70 2.91 11.67 6.23
C TYR A 70 2.91 12.62 5.03
N ASP A 71 2.78 13.92 5.30
CA ASP A 71 2.95 15.02 4.36
C ASP A 71 4.43 15.41 4.30
N GLN A 72 5.02 15.32 3.11
CA GLN A 72 6.42 15.64 2.89
C GLN A 72 6.59 17.14 2.69
N THR A 73 7.24 17.83 3.62
CA THR A 73 7.59 19.25 3.52
C THR A 73 9.10 19.45 3.61
N ARG A 74 9.55 20.70 3.67
CA ARG A 74 10.96 21.08 3.78
C ARG A 74 11.21 21.95 5.00
N ASN A 75 12.35 21.71 5.64
CA ASN A 75 12.94 22.67 6.57
C ASN A 75 13.48 23.89 5.79
N GLN A 76 13.87 24.95 6.51
CA GLN A 76 14.43 26.17 5.93
C GLN A 76 15.68 25.93 5.05
N ASP A 77 16.47 24.91 5.38
CA ASP A 77 17.65 24.49 4.63
C ASP A 77 17.34 23.53 3.47
N GLN A 78 16.05 23.33 3.15
CA GLN A 78 15.49 22.40 2.17
C GLN A 78 15.54 20.90 2.51
N THR A 79 16.09 20.52 3.67
CA THR A 79 16.08 19.12 4.13
C THR A 79 14.65 18.62 4.40
N LEU A 80 14.48 17.30 4.46
CA LEU A 80 13.19 16.67 4.71
C LEU A 80 12.57 17.13 6.04
N GLN A 81 11.30 17.55 5.98
CA GLN A 81 10.47 17.73 7.15
C GLN A 81 9.20 16.88 7.01
N PRO A 82 9.04 15.82 7.84
CA PRO A 82 7.78 15.08 7.91
C PRO A 82 6.73 15.85 8.72
N VAL A 83 5.52 16.00 8.17
CA VAL A 83 4.37 16.61 8.84
C VAL A 83 3.18 15.65 8.78
N TRP A 84 2.29 15.70 9.76
CA TRP A 84 1.06 14.91 9.80
C TRP A 84 -0.14 15.83 9.87
N LEU A 85 -0.69 16.18 8.71
CA LEU A 85 -1.88 17.03 8.63
C LEU A 85 -3.14 16.18 8.68
N GLU A 86 -4.11 16.62 9.47
CA GLU A 86 -5.42 15.98 9.55
C GLU A 86 -6.13 16.00 8.20
N LYS A 87 -6.78 14.89 7.87
CA LYS A 87 -7.49 14.71 6.59
C LYS A 87 -8.98 14.57 6.82
N ASN A 88 -9.75 15.44 6.19
CA ASN A 88 -11.22 15.47 6.25
C ASN A 88 -11.80 15.18 4.86
N TYR A 89 -12.21 13.94 4.62
CA TYR A 89 -12.68 13.48 3.31
C TYR A 89 -14.21 13.52 3.20
N HIS A 90 -14.74 14.68 2.80
CA HIS A 90 -16.19 14.88 2.61
C HIS A 90 -16.80 14.05 1.48
N PHE A 91 -15.98 13.47 0.61
CA PHE A 91 -16.43 12.55 -0.45
C PHE A 91 -16.62 11.11 0.04
N LEU A 92 -16.26 10.80 1.29
CA LEU A 92 -16.59 9.52 1.91
C LEU A 92 -17.99 9.58 2.50
N GLU A 93 -18.77 8.54 2.26
CA GLU A 93 -20.10 8.37 2.80
C GLU A 93 -20.01 7.69 4.17
N ASP A 94 -20.78 8.19 5.14
CA ASP A 94 -21.02 7.49 6.40
C ASP A 94 -21.96 6.31 6.13
N THR A 95 -21.60 5.13 6.63
CA THR A 95 -22.41 3.92 6.44
C THR A 95 -23.44 3.71 7.56
N ASP A 96 -23.36 4.51 8.63
CA ASP A 96 -24.02 4.28 9.92
C ASP A 96 -23.66 2.94 10.60
N ILE A 97 -22.74 2.16 10.02
CA ILE A 97 -22.25 0.92 10.61
C ILE A 97 -21.19 1.23 11.65
N LYS A 98 -21.46 0.73 12.86
CA LYS A 98 -20.56 0.81 14.00
C LYS A 98 -20.64 -0.48 14.80
N PHE A 99 -19.49 -1.03 15.16
CA PHE A 99 -19.40 -2.27 15.93
C PHE A 99 -18.15 -2.28 16.82
N GLN A 100 -18.08 -3.22 17.77
CA GLN A 100 -16.91 -3.38 18.63
C GLN A 100 -16.05 -4.57 18.20
N ILE A 101 -14.73 -4.41 18.33
CA ILE A 101 -13.74 -5.48 18.32
C ILE A 101 -12.91 -5.41 19.60
N ASN A 102 -12.38 -6.52 20.07
CA ASN A 102 -11.50 -6.52 21.24
C ASN A 102 -10.07 -6.25 20.80
N ILE A 103 -9.43 -5.25 21.41
CA ILE A 103 -8.01 -4.96 21.28
C ILE A 103 -7.48 -4.75 22.70
N HIS A 104 -6.49 -5.54 23.09
CA HIS A 104 -5.93 -5.51 24.45
C HIS A 104 -6.99 -5.67 25.54
N ASP A 105 -7.82 -6.70 25.37
CA ASP A 105 -8.95 -7.10 26.23
C ASP A 105 -9.98 -5.98 26.49
N THR A 106 -9.95 -4.93 25.67
CA THR A 106 -10.84 -3.79 25.75
C THR A 106 -11.69 -3.72 24.49
N PRO A 107 -13.02 -3.51 24.60
CA PRO A 107 -13.86 -3.32 23.44
C PRO A 107 -13.58 -1.94 22.81
N VAL A 108 -13.11 -1.95 21.56
CA VAL A 108 -12.83 -0.76 20.75
C VAL A 108 -13.92 -0.60 19.71
N TRP A 109 -14.56 0.56 19.69
CA TRP A 109 -15.53 0.92 18.66
C TRP A 109 -14.85 1.17 17.31
N VAL A 110 -15.42 0.60 16.26
CA VAL A 110 -15.00 0.80 14.87
C VAL A 110 -16.16 1.38 14.10
N LYS A 111 -15.92 2.52 13.44
CA LYS A 111 -16.83 3.15 12.49
C LYS A 111 -16.38 2.87 11.06
N VAL A 112 -17.33 2.71 10.16
CA VAL A 112 -17.08 2.31 8.78
C VAL A 112 -17.47 3.44 7.83
N TRP A 113 -16.52 3.83 6.98
CA TRP A 113 -16.71 4.80 5.90
C TRP A 113 -16.72 4.10 4.55
N TYR A 114 -17.42 4.68 3.59
CA TYR A 114 -17.58 4.12 2.26
C TYR A 114 -17.11 5.09 1.18
N LEU A 115 -16.23 4.61 0.30
CA LEU A 115 -15.90 5.29 -0.95
C LEU A 115 -16.76 4.71 -2.07
N ASN A 116 -17.67 5.54 -2.57
CA ASN A 116 -18.55 5.21 -3.68
C ASN A 116 -17.73 5.00 -4.98
N PRO A 117 -18.00 3.93 -5.74
CA PRO A 117 -17.36 3.69 -7.02
C PRO A 117 -17.38 4.85 -8.00
N GLU A 118 -18.46 5.64 -8.00
CA GLU A 118 -18.63 6.75 -8.93
C GLU A 118 -17.73 7.95 -8.63
N THR A 119 -17.20 8.06 -7.39
CA THR A 119 -16.34 9.18 -6.98
C THR A 119 -15.01 9.19 -7.74
N PHE A 120 -14.35 8.03 -7.86
CA PHE A 120 -13.02 7.92 -8.50
C PHE A 120 -12.90 6.76 -9.50
N LYS A 121 -14.01 6.11 -9.87
CA LYS A 121 -14.06 4.98 -10.80
C LYS A 121 -13.23 3.79 -10.30
N THR A 122 -13.57 3.33 -9.10
CA THR A 122 -12.92 2.21 -8.41
C THR A 122 -13.94 1.24 -7.86
N ALA A 123 -13.54 0.00 -7.57
CA ALA A 123 -14.42 -0.92 -6.85
C ALA A 123 -14.78 -0.30 -5.48
N PRO A 124 -15.92 -0.69 -4.88
CA PRO A 124 -16.36 -0.15 -3.62
C PRO A 124 -15.31 -0.39 -2.54
N LEU A 125 -14.96 0.64 -1.79
CA LEU A 125 -13.91 0.57 -0.76
C LEU A 125 -14.49 0.99 0.58
N PHE A 126 -14.40 0.09 1.56
CA PHE A 126 -14.77 0.34 2.95
C PHE A 126 -13.52 0.62 3.78
N LEU A 127 -13.59 1.67 4.59
CA LEU A 127 -12.49 2.15 5.41
C LEU A 127 -12.88 2.17 6.88
N LEU A 128 -12.13 1.44 7.69
CA LEU A 128 -12.35 1.30 9.13
C LEU A 128 -11.65 2.43 9.90
N SER A 129 -12.32 3.03 10.88
CA SER A 129 -11.76 4.04 11.76
C SER A 129 -12.07 3.74 13.23
N THR A 130 -11.09 3.88 14.10
CA THR A 130 -11.27 3.87 15.57
C THR A 130 -11.27 5.27 16.16
N ASP A 131 -11.04 6.30 15.34
CA ASP A 131 -11.12 7.71 15.73
C ASP A 131 -12.59 8.13 15.89
N VAL A 132 -13.18 7.72 17.02
CA VAL A 132 -14.55 8.03 17.43
C VAL A 132 -14.60 8.44 18.91
N PRO A 133 -15.53 9.33 19.31
CA PRO A 133 -15.57 9.86 20.68
C PRO A 133 -15.75 8.82 21.80
N GLU A 134 -16.32 7.65 21.50
CA GLU A 134 -16.56 6.58 22.47
C GLU A 134 -15.31 5.78 22.83
N ASN A 135 -14.25 5.91 22.03
CA ASN A 135 -12.97 5.29 22.29
C ASN A 135 -12.09 6.22 23.11
N ASP A 136 -11.24 5.64 23.97
CA ASP A 136 -10.15 6.39 24.59
C ASP A 136 -9.13 6.86 23.54
N TYR A 137 -8.29 7.83 23.92
CA TYR A 137 -7.33 8.42 22.99
C TYR A 137 -6.37 7.39 22.40
N VAL A 138 -5.93 6.40 23.19
CA VAL A 138 -5.04 5.33 22.73
C VAL A 138 -5.70 4.50 21.63
N SER A 139 -6.96 4.12 21.81
CA SER A 139 -7.74 3.38 20.82
C SER A 139 -8.04 4.22 19.57
N GLN A 140 -8.30 5.53 19.72
CA GLN A 140 -8.43 6.44 18.57
C GLN A 140 -7.15 6.45 17.73
N THR A 141 -5.98 6.44 18.38
CA THR A 141 -4.69 6.48 17.68
C THR A 141 -4.39 5.29 16.77
N ILE A 142 -5.11 4.18 16.90
CA ILE A 142 -4.91 2.99 16.05
C ILE A 142 -5.07 3.36 14.56
N SER A 143 -6.06 4.18 14.21
CA SER A 143 -6.29 4.62 12.82
C SER A 143 -5.67 6.00 12.49
N HIS A 144 -4.73 6.51 13.29
CA HIS A 144 -4.13 7.82 13.02
C HIS A 144 -3.12 7.82 11.88
N ARG A 145 -2.17 6.87 11.89
CA ARG A 145 -1.01 6.89 10.99
C ARG A 145 -0.76 5.52 10.35
N LEU A 146 -0.55 5.51 9.04
CA LEU A 146 -0.13 4.32 8.31
C LEU A 146 1.34 4.00 8.64
N TYR A 147 1.59 2.74 9.05
CA TYR A 147 2.90 2.23 9.47
C TYR A 147 3.51 3.00 10.64
N ASP A 148 2.87 2.89 11.81
CA ASP A 148 3.43 3.44 13.04
C ASP A 148 4.72 2.69 13.45
N ALA A 149 5.65 3.37 14.11
CA ALA A 149 6.88 2.75 14.59
C ALA A 149 6.65 1.90 15.87
N ASN A 150 5.58 2.20 16.63
CA ASN A 150 5.23 1.48 17.84
C ASN A 150 4.67 0.09 17.52
N VAL A 151 5.29 -0.93 18.11
CA VAL A 151 4.96 -2.34 17.87
C VAL A 151 3.52 -2.68 18.29
N SER A 152 3.08 -2.24 19.47
CA SER A 152 1.72 -2.51 19.96
C SER A 152 0.66 -1.84 19.07
N THR A 153 0.93 -0.61 18.61
CA THR A 153 0.06 0.09 17.65
C THR A 153 -0.04 -0.67 16.33
N LYS A 154 1.07 -1.20 15.80
CA LYS A 154 1.04 -2.03 14.59
C LYS A 154 0.19 -3.29 14.76
N VAL A 155 0.35 -4.00 15.89
CA VAL A 155 -0.47 -5.18 16.19
C VAL A 155 -1.95 -4.80 16.26
N ALA A 156 -2.29 -3.68 16.92
CA ALA A 156 -3.66 -3.16 16.96
C ALA A 156 -4.21 -2.81 15.55
N GLN A 157 -3.38 -2.22 14.69
CA GLN A 157 -3.73 -1.94 13.29
C GLN A 157 -4.00 -3.22 12.50
N PHE A 158 -3.25 -4.30 12.75
CA PHE A 158 -3.49 -5.58 12.08
C PHE A 158 -4.78 -6.23 12.56
N ILE A 159 -5.11 -6.08 13.85
CA ILE A 159 -6.41 -6.51 14.38
C ILE A 159 -7.54 -5.69 13.75
N LEU A 160 -7.39 -4.37 13.65
CA LEU A 160 -8.38 -3.51 13.00
C LEU A 160 -8.61 -3.91 11.54
N LEU A 161 -7.55 -4.07 10.74
CA LEU A 161 -7.67 -4.47 9.34
C LEU A 161 -8.28 -5.87 9.19
N GLY A 162 -7.73 -6.86 9.90
CA GLY A 162 -8.14 -8.26 9.73
C GLY A 162 -9.42 -8.61 10.49
N VAL A 163 -9.43 -8.59 11.82
CA VAL A 163 -10.64 -8.88 12.62
C VAL A 163 -11.74 -7.88 12.33
N GLY A 164 -11.44 -6.57 12.32
CA GLY A 164 -12.43 -5.54 12.00
C GLY A 164 -12.98 -5.67 10.59
N GLY A 165 -12.13 -5.95 9.60
CA GLY A 165 -12.57 -6.15 8.22
C GLY A 165 -13.35 -7.45 8.00
N ALA A 166 -12.99 -8.53 8.69
CA ALA A 166 -13.75 -9.79 8.64
C ALA A 166 -15.13 -9.64 9.28
N LYS A 167 -15.20 -8.98 10.45
CA LYS A 167 -16.46 -8.65 11.12
C LYS A 167 -17.34 -7.71 10.29
N LEU A 168 -16.75 -6.76 9.57
CA LEU A 168 -17.49 -5.92 8.63
C LEU A 168 -18.23 -6.75 7.56
N MET A 169 -17.66 -7.87 7.09
CA MET A 169 -18.35 -8.72 6.10
C MET A 169 -19.66 -9.30 6.64
N ASP A 170 -19.73 -9.56 7.94
CA ASP A 170 -20.95 -10.03 8.60
C ASP A 170 -21.95 -8.87 8.75
N GLU A 171 -21.49 -7.68 9.15
CA GLU A 171 -22.35 -6.48 9.25
C GLU A 171 -22.94 -6.04 7.90
N LEU A 172 -22.19 -6.23 6.80
CA LEU A 172 -22.64 -5.94 5.44
C LEU A 172 -23.51 -7.06 4.85
N ASN A 173 -23.54 -8.24 5.47
CA ASN A 173 -24.09 -9.47 4.92
C ASN A 173 -23.54 -9.81 3.51
N PHE A 174 -22.28 -9.44 3.24
CA PHE A 174 -21.70 -9.56 1.89
C PHE A 174 -21.40 -11.03 1.53
N ASN A 175 -20.97 -11.82 2.52
CA ASN A 175 -20.63 -13.24 2.41
C ASN A 175 -19.66 -13.52 1.24
N PRO A 176 -18.40 -13.05 1.31
CA PRO A 176 -17.45 -13.26 0.24
C PRO A 176 -17.07 -14.75 0.11
N ASP A 177 -16.91 -15.21 -1.12
CA ASP A 177 -16.38 -16.53 -1.45
C ASP A 177 -14.87 -16.58 -1.17
N VAL A 178 -14.19 -15.44 -1.32
CA VAL A 178 -12.74 -15.31 -1.17
C VAL A 178 -12.36 -14.09 -0.34
N TYR A 179 -11.54 -14.31 0.68
CA TYR A 179 -10.79 -13.29 1.40
C TYR A 179 -9.38 -13.24 0.81
N HIS A 180 -9.01 -12.12 0.20
CA HIS A 180 -7.68 -11.92 -0.36
C HIS A 180 -6.89 -10.98 0.54
N LEU A 181 -5.82 -11.50 1.15
CA LEU A 181 -4.88 -10.73 1.94
C LEU A 181 -3.72 -10.22 1.07
N ASN A 182 -3.65 -8.90 0.90
CA ASN A 182 -2.54 -8.23 0.22
C ASN A 182 -1.41 -7.93 1.23
N GLU A 183 -0.44 -8.84 1.28
CA GLU A 183 0.50 -9.02 2.39
C GLU A 183 -0.18 -9.43 3.72
N ALA A 184 0.62 -9.80 4.73
CA ALA A 184 0.14 -10.53 5.89
C ALA A 184 -0.54 -9.65 6.96
N HIS A 185 -0.63 -8.33 6.74
CA HIS A 185 -1.20 -7.37 7.69
C HIS A 185 -2.63 -7.73 8.14
N GLY A 186 -3.42 -8.32 7.25
CA GLY A 186 -4.80 -8.72 7.52
C GLY A 186 -4.99 -10.13 8.08
N ILE A 187 -3.92 -10.87 8.42
CA ILE A 187 -4.03 -12.30 8.79
C ILE A 187 -4.83 -12.55 10.07
N SER A 188 -4.99 -11.54 10.93
CA SER A 188 -5.89 -11.63 12.10
C SER A 188 -7.34 -11.97 11.71
N ALA A 189 -7.77 -11.66 10.48
CA ALA A 189 -9.06 -12.06 9.91
C ALA A 189 -9.28 -13.59 9.97
N ALA A 190 -8.21 -14.37 9.78
CA ALA A 190 -8.30 -15.82 9.78
C ALA A 190 -8.75 -16.38 11.13
N PHE A 191 -8.29 -15.81 12.24
CA PHE A 191 -8.68 -16.23 13.58
C PHE A 191 -10.14 -15.88 13.88
N TYR A 192 -10.60 -14.70 13.43
CA TYR A 192 -12.01 -14.34 13.51
C TYR A 192 -12.90 -15.31 12.73
N LEU A 193 -12.53 -15.60 11.49
CA LEU A 193 -13.28 -16.51 10.61
C LEU A 193 -13.26 -17.95 11.14
N LEU A 194 -12.14 -18.40 11.70
CA LEU A 194 -12.03 -19.71 12.35
C LEU A 194 -12.97 -19.80 13.55
N ALA A 195 -12.94 -18.81 14.45
CA ALA A 195 -13.75 -18.79 15.66
C ALA A 195 -15.25 -18.69 15.37
N ASN A 196 -15.66 -17.88 14.39
CA ASN A 196 -17.06 -17.52 14.18
C ASN A 196 -17.75 -18.30 13.06
N LYS A 197 -17.04 -18.62 11.96
CA LYS A 197 -17.66 -19.13 10.72
C LYS A 197 -17.26 -20.56 10.39
N TYR A 198 -15.97 -20.83 10.21
CA TYR A 198 -15.50 -22.08 9.59
C TYR A 198 -15.13 -23.19 10.58
N LYS A 199 -14.80 -22.85 11.84
CA LYS A 199 -14.49 -23.75 12.95
C LYS A 199 -13.26 -24.67 12.78
N THR A 200 -12.79 -24.90 11.56
CA THR A 200 -11.61 -25.69 11.24
C THR A 200 -10.70 -24.97 10.25
N VAL A 201 -9.40 -25.22 10.34
CA VAL A 201 -8.41 -24.66 9.39
C VAL A 201 -8.65 -25.18 7.97
N ALA A 202 -9.09 -26.43 7.82
CA ALA A 202 -9.40 -27.00 6.52
C ALA A 202 -10.54 -26.24 5.81
N ALA A 203 -11.63 -25.95 6.50
CA ALA A 203 -12.73 -25.16 5.94
C ALA A 203 -12.33 -23.70 5.68
N LEU A 204 -11.54 -23.08 6.58
CA LEU A 204 -11.02 -21.73 6.39
C LEU A 204 -10.15 -21.61 5.12
N LYS A 205 -9.28 -22.60 4.89
CA LYS A 205 -8.35 -22.63 3.75
C LYS A 205 -9.05 -22.41 2.42
N GLU A 206 -10.22 -23.03 2.26
CA GLU A 206 -11.03 -22.92 1.04
C GLU A 206 -11.44 -21.48 0.69
N HIS A 207 -11.37 -20.54 1.63
CA HIS A 207 -11.78 -19.15 1.42
C HIS A 207 -10.64 -18.13 1.45
N LEU A 208 -9.42 -18.51 1.86
CA LEU A 208 -8.33 -17.55 2.05
C LEU A 208 -7.27 -17.63 0.94
N VAL A 209 -6.93 -16.48 0.35
CA VAL A 209 -5.86 -16.32 -0.65
C VAL A 209 -4.87 -15.26 -0.17
N PHE A 210 -3.59 -15.47 -0.43
CA PHE A 210 -2.51 -14.61 0.05
C PHE A 210 -1.59 -14.15 -1.08
N THR A 211 -1.28 -12.85 -1.14
CA THR A 211 -0.21 -12.34 -2.00
C THR A 211 0.96 -11.86 -1.14
N THR A 212 2.17 -12.25 -1.52
CA THR A 212 3.40 -11.76 -0.91
C THR A 212 4.21 -10.90 -1.90
N HIS A 213 4.69 -9.78 -1.41
CA HIS A 213 5.45 -8.73 -2.12
C HIS A 213 6.89 -8.61 -1.62
N THR A 214 7.23 -9.34 -0.55
CA THR A 214 8.53 -9.24 0.12
C THR A 214 9.45 -10.39 -0.31
N PRO A 215 10.58 -10.12 -1.01
CA PRO A 215 11.47 -11.16 -1.52
C PRO A 215 12.50 -11.67 -0.50
N GLU A 216 12.45 -11.21 0.76
CA GLU A 216 13.43 -11.52 1.79
C GLU A 216 12.78 -11.83 3.15
N GLU A 217 13.26 -12.87 3.84
CA GLU A 217 12.65 -13.33 5.09
C GLU A 217 12.73 -12.30 6.21
N ALA A 218 13.86 -11.56 6.28
CA ALA A 218 14.06 -10.49 7.25
C ALA A 218 13.09 -9.30 7.05
N GLY A 219 12.52 -9.16 5.86
CA GLY A 219 11.50 -8.14 5.58
C GLY A 219 10.08 -8.57 5.94
N ASN A 220 9.85 -9.83 6.33
CA ASN A 220 8.54 -10.32 6.74
C ASN A 220 8.34 -10.07 8.24
N GLU A 221 7.21 -9.47 8.58
CA GLU A 221 6.94 -9.04 9.96
C GLU A 221 6.74 -10.23 10.90
N LYS A 222 7.39 -10.13 12.06
CA LYS A 222 7.27 -11.06 13.17
C LYS A 222 7.01 -10.26 14.44
N HIS A 223 6.11 -10.78 15.27
CA HIS A 223 5.81 -10.21 16.58
C HIS A 223 5.94 -11.30 17.64
N ASP A 224 6.20 -10.90 18.88
CA ASP A 224 6.10 -11.80 20.02
C ASP A 224 4.67 -12.35 20.11
N ILE A 225 4.53 -13.68 20.15
CA ILE A 225 3.21 -14.35 20.21
C ILE A 225 2.43 -14.00 21.49
N TYR A 226 3.11 -13.79 22.61
CA TYR A 226 2.49 -13.38 23.87
C TYR A 226 1.98 -11.93 23.79
N LEU A 227 2.69 -11.05 23.06
CA LEU A 227 2.19 -9.72 22.76
C LEU A 227 0.93 -9.80 21.90
N CYS A 228 0.94 -10.60 20.82
CA CYS A 228 -0.25 -10.80 19.99
C CYS A 228 -1.44 -11.32 20.82
N HIS A 229 -1.21 -12.31 21.68
CA HIS A 229 -2.25 -12.85 22.56
C HIS A 229 -2.79 -11.79 23.52
N LYS A 230 -1.91 -11.04 24.21
CA LYS A 230 -2.28 -9.95 25.10
C LYS A 230 -3.07 -8.85 24.38
N MET A 231 -2.80 -8.61 23.10
CA MET A 231 -3.54 -7.65 22.27
C MET A 231 -4.89 -8.20 21.77
N SER A 232 -5.30 -9.40 22.18
CA SER A 232 -6.51 -10.10 21.73
C SER A 232 -6.51 -10.50 20.24
N TYR A 233 -5.33 -10.67 19.64
CA TYR A 233 -5.16 -10.96 18.20
C TYR A 233 -5.81 -12.27 17.75
N PHE A 234 -5.86 -13.28 18.63
CA PHE A 234 -6.27 -14.64 18.30
C PHE A 234 -7.74 -14.96 18.62
N CYS A 235 -8.55 -13.93 18.85
CA CYS A 235 -10.01 -14.06 19.07
C CYS A 235 -10.40 -15.09 20.15
N GLY A 236 -9.65 -15.14 21.26
CA GLY A 236 -9.94 -15.98 22.42
C GLY A 236 -9.19 -17.32 22.48
N LEU A 237 -8.43 -17.67 21.44
CA LEU A 237 -7.55 -18.84 21.47
C LEU A 237 -6.33 -18.59 22.36
N THR A 238 -5.96 -19.61 23.14
CA THR A 238 -4.73 -19.62 23.94
C THR A 238 -3.49 -19.68 23.05
N VAL A 239 -2.34 -19.27 23.59
CA VAL A 239 -1.05 -19.35 22.87
C VAL A 239 -0.75 -20.78 22.41
N ASP A 240 -1.04 -21.78 23.24
CA ASP A 240 -0.79 -23.19 22.92
C ASP A 240 -1.68 -23.68 21.78
N GLU A 241 -2.97 -23.34 21.79
CA GLU A 241 -3.88 -23.63 20.67
C GLU A 241 -3.40 -22.96 19.38
N VAL A 242 -2.94 -21.71 19.45
CA VAL A 242 -2.41 -21.00 18.28
C VAL A 242 -1.15 -21.67 17.77
N LYS A 243 -0.21 -22.08 18.62
CA LYS A 243 1.00 -22.82 18.22
C LYS A 243 0.65 -24.14 17.54
N ILE A 244 -0.32 -24.88 18.09
CA ILE A 244 -0.80 -26.14 17.49
C ILE A 244 -1.44 -25.88 16.12
N LEU A 245 -2.35 -24.92 16.02
CA LEU A 245 -3.07 -24.60 14.78
C LEU A 245 -2.14 -24.08 13.68
N THR A 246 -1.17 -23.25 14.05
CA THR A 246 -0.25 -22.61 13.10
C THR A 246 1.00 -23.44 12.82
N GLY A 247 1.31 -24.45 13.66
CA GLY A 247 2.55 -25.23 13.59
C GLY A 247 3.81 -24.41 13.91
N LEU A 248 3.69 -23.32 14.65
CA LEU A 248 4.83 -22.51 15.11
C LEU A 248 5.54 -23.22 16.26
N GLN A 249 6.88 -23.16 16.26
CA GLN A 249 7.74 -23.82 17.25
C GLN A 249 8.46 -22.83 18.17
N ASP A 250 8.52 -21.56 17.78
CA ASP A 250 9.13 -20.49 18.56
C ASP A 250 8.06 -19.55 19.15
N ASP A 251 8.51 -18.58 19.93
CA ASP A 251 7.66 -17.53 20.50
C ASP A 251 7.48 -16.33 19.55
N GLN A 252 7.81 -16.50 18.27
CA GLN A 252 7.70 -15.46 17.24
C GLN A 252 6.56 -15.77 16.27
N PHE A 253 5.51 -14.98 16.37
CA PHE A 253 4.40 -15.03 15.43
C PHE A 253 4.81 -14.45 14.07
N ASN A 254 5.18 -15.32 13.13
CA ASN A 254 5.48 -14.96 11.75
C ASN A 254 4.19 -14.87 10.92
N HIS A 255 3.72 -13.63 10.67
CA HIS A 255 2.45 -13.37 10.01
C HIS A 255 2.37 -13.99 8.61
N SER A 256 3.45 -13.86 7.81
CA SER A 256 3.49 -14.39 6.44
C SER A 256 3.49 -15.91 6.41
N LEU A 257 4.22 -16.56 7.33
CA LEU A 257 4.21 -18.03 7.42
C LEU A 257 2.82 -18.55 7.78
N VAL A 258 2.14 -17.90 8.74
CA VAL A 258 0.77 -18.26 9.10
C VAL A 258 -0.19 -18.02 7.93
N ALA A 259 -0.06 -16.90 7.22
CA ALA A 259 -0.85 -16.65 6.02
C ALA A 259 -0.65 -17.73 4.94
N LEU A 260 0.58 -18.17 4.70
CA LEU A 260 0.89 -19.26 3.78
C LEU A 260 0.32 -20.61 4.24
N ARG A 261 0.27 -20.86 5.55
CA ARG A 261 -0.30 -22.10 6.11
C ARG A 261 -1.82 -22.08 6.16
N PHE A 262 -2.46 -20.92 6.22
CA PHE A 262 -3.93 -20.78 6.31
C PHE A 262 -4.60 -20.51 4.96
N ALA A 263 -3.86 -20.05 3.94
CA ALA A 263 -4.40 -19.88 2.60
C ALA A 263 -4.48 -21.22 1.82
N ARG A 264 -5.41 -21.36 0.87
CA ARG A 264 -5.40 -22.47 -0.10
C ARG A 264 -4.34 -22.28 -1.19
N LYS A 265 -4.03 -21.04 -1.54
CA LYS A 265 -3.04 -20.68 -2.55
C LYS A 265 -2.45 -19.32 -2.25
N ALA A 266 -1.19 -19.14 -2.66
CA ALA A 266 -0.52 -17.87 -2.62
C ALA A 266 0.09 -17.51 -3.98
N ASN A 267 0.44 -16.25 -4.15
CA ASN A 267 1.20 -15.80 -5.31
C ASN A 267 2.28 -14.79 -4.93
N GLY A 268 3.42 -14.89 -5.61
CA GLY A 268 4.35 -13.79 -5.76
C GLY A 268 3.90 -12.83 -6.86
N VAL A 269 4.61 -11.69 -6.97
CA VAL A 269 4.23 -10.57 -7.84
C VAL A 269 4.99 -10.43 -9.16
N SER A 270 5.81 -11.44 -9.47
CA SER A 270 6.44 -11.65 -10.77
C SER A 270 6.88 -13.12 -10.87
N LYS A 271 7.21 -13.58 -12.07
CA LYS A 271 7.73 -14.95 -12.26
C LYS A 271 8.99 -15.20 -11.41
N LEU A 272 9.93 -14.25 -11.41
CA LEU A 272 11.14 -14.34 -10.58
C LEU A 272 10.80 -14.30 -9.09
N HIS A 273 9.87 -13.44 -8.67
CA HIS A 273 9.44 -13.37 -7.28
C HIS A 273 8.83 -14.70 -6.82
N GLY A 274 8.00 -15.35 -7.66
CA GLY A 274 7.47 -16.68 -7.36
C GLY A 274 8.59 -17.71 -7.09
N VAL A 275 9.66 -17.71 -7.89
CA VAL A 275 10.82 -18.60 -7.67
C VAL A 275 11.53 -18.27 -6.34
N VAL A 276 11.79 -16.98 -6.07
CA VAL A 276 12.45 -16.52 -4.84
C VAL A 276 11.61 -16.85 -3.61
N SER A 277 10.29 -16.60 -3.65
CA SER A 277 9.38 -16.93 -2.56
C SER A 277 9.34 -18.43 -2.28
N ASN A 278 9.24 -19.27 -3.32
CA ASN A 278 9.28 -20.74 -3.12
C ASN A 278 10.60 -21.18 -2.46
N LYS A 279 11.74 -20.64 -2.91
CA LYS A 279 13.05 -20.95 -2.31
C LYS A 279 13.15 -20.48 -0.86
N MET A 280 12.56 -19.32 -0.54
CA MET A 280 12.59 -18.75 0.80
C MET A 280 11.75 -19.55 1.81
N TRP A 281 10.58 -20.04 1.37
CA TRP A 281 9.62 -20.71 2.25
C TRP A 281 9.71 -22.25 2.24
N ASN A 282 10.51 -22.86 1.34
CA ASN A 282 10.59 -24.33 1.20
C ASN A 282 11.04 -25.09 2.45
N LYS A 283 11.68 -24.41 3.42
CA LYS A 283 12.11 -24.99 4.69
C LYS A 283 10.96 -25.20 5.68
N TYR A 284 9.76 -24.71 5.36
CA TYR A 284 8.57 -24.83 6.20
C TYR A 284 7.55 -25.77 5.59
N ASP A 285 7.08 -26.71 6.39
CA ASP A 285 5.99 -27.61 6.00
C ASP A 285 4.61 -26.96 6.14
N GLY A 286 3.64 -27.54 5.43
CA GLY A 286 2.21 -27.20 5.55
C GLY A 286 1.81 -25.88 4.89
N ILE A 287 2.70 -25.24 4.13
CA ILE A 287 2.40 -24.03 3.35
C ILE A 287 1.65 -24.39 2.05
N CYS A 288 0.81 -23.47 1.58
CA CYS A 288 0.14 -23.61 0.29
C CYS A 288 1.08 -23.41 -0.91
N PRO A 289 0.68 -23.84 -2.12
CA PRO A 289 1.44 -23.56 -3.33
C PRO A 289 1.58 -22.06 -3.59
N ILE A 290 2.81 -21.62 -3.88
CA ILE A 290 3.11 -20.23 -4.25
C ILE A 290 3.30 -20.15 -5.77
N THR A 291 2.34 -19.52 -6.44
CA THR A 291 2.37 -19.24 -7.89
C THR A 291 2.94 -17.85 -8.17
N SER A 292 2.82 -17.37 -9.41
CA SER A 292 3.20 -15.99 -9.77
C SER A 292 2.11 -15.30 -10.59
N ILE A 293 1.69 -14.13 -10.14
CA ILE A 293 0.83 -13.21 -10.89
C ILE A 293 1.62 -11.92 -11.02
N THR A 294 2.00 -11.55 -12.24
CA THR A 294 2.85 -10.38 -12.46
C THR A 294 2.06 -9.10 -12.21
N ASN A 295 2.58 -8.22 -11.35
CA ASN A 295 1.96 -6.93 -11.07
C ASN A 295 1.76 -6.12 -12.36
N ALA A 296 0.65 -5.39 -12.39
CA ALA A 296 0.33 -4.45 -13.45
C ALA A 296 -0.25 -3.17 -12.85
N GLN A 297 -0.25 -2.11 -13.64
CA GLN A 297 -0.91 -0.85 -13.32
C GLN A 297 -2.15 -0.70 -14.22
N ASN A 298 -3.17 -0.01 -13.72
CA ASN A 298 -4.37 0.25 -14.50
C ASN A 298 -4.03 1.17 -15.69
N PHE A 299 -4.24 0.67 -16.92
CA PHE A 299 -3.85 1.37 -18.13
C PHE A 299 -4.57 2.70 -18.28
N THR A 300 -5.90 2.73 -18.09
CA THR A 300 -6.72 3.94 -18.22
C THR A 300 -6.24 5.09 -17.33
N TYR A 301 -5.79 4.79 -16.12
CA TYR A 301 -5.32 5.79 -15.18
C TYR A 301 -3.88 6.26 -15.43
N TRP A 302 -2.98 5.32 -15.77
CA TRP A 302 -1.53 5.59 -15.84
C TRP A 302 -1.01 5.93 -17.24
N ALA A 303 -1.72 5.53 -18.29
CA ALA A 303 -1.33 5.80 -19.67
C ALA A 303 -1.70 7.22 -20.09
N ASP A 304 -0.84 7.84 -20.91
CA ASP A 304 -1.18 9.07 -21.62
C ASP A 304 -1.82 8.70 -22.96
N GLU A 305 -3.15 8.79 -23.06
CA GLU A 305 -3.90 8.42 -24.26
C GLU A 305 -3.38 9.12 -25.54
N PRO A 306 -3.08 10.44 -25.54
CA PRO A 306 -2.52 11.09 -26.74
C PRO A 306 -1.17 10.50 -27.18
N LEU A 307 -0.29 10.16 -26.24
CA LEU A 307 1.00 9.55 -26.55
C LEU A 307 0.83 8.20 -27.26
N TYR A 308 -0.05 7.34 -26.74
CA TYR A 308 -0.35 6.04 -27.36
C TYR A 308 -1.02 6.19 -28.72
N ARG A 309 -1.93 7.15 -28.88
CA ARG A 309 -2.56 7.43 -30.18
C ARG A 309 -1.53 7.83 -31.25
N HIS A 310 -0.52 8.62 -30.89
CA HIS A 310 0.56 8.98 -31.81
C HIS A 310 1.47 7.78 -32.10
N LEU A 311 1.72 6.91 -31.12
CA LEU A 311 2.46 5.67 -31.29
C LEU A 311 1.76 4.71 -32.26
N ASP A 312 0.46 4.46 -32.07
CA ASP A 312 -0.32 3.55 -32.92
C ASP A 312 -0.46 4.06 -34.36
N ALA A 313 -0.28 5.36 -34.57
CA ALA A 313 -0.30 6.01 -35.89
C ALA A 313 1.10 6.19 -36.52
N ASP A 314 2.16 5.62 -35.91
CA ASP A 314 3.57 5.80 -36.31
C ASP A 314 3.98 7.29 -36.47
N ASN A 315 3.36 8.18 -35.69
CA ASN A 315 3.59 9.62 -35.74
C ASN A 315 4.67 10.06 -34.74
N ASN A 316 5.93 9.89 -35.13
CA ASN A 316 7.09 10.28 -34.32
C ASN A 316 7.07 11.76 -33.88
N TRP A 317 6.64 12.66 -34.75
CA TRP A 317 6.54 14.09 -34.39
C TRP A 317 5.52 14.32 -33.27
N GLY A 318 4.36 13.65 -33.34
CA GLY A 318 3.33 13.73 -32.31
C GLY A 318 3.77 13.13 -30.97
N ILE A 319 4.57 12.06 -31.00
CA ILE A 319 5.21 11.50 -29.80
C ILE A 319 6.14 12.54 -29.17
N ASP A 320 7.03 13.14 -29.96
CA ASP A 320 8.02 14.11 -29.49
C ASP A 320 7.35 15.36 -28.92
N ASP A 321 6.36 15.91 -29.62
CA ASP A 321 5.58 17.07 -29.17
C ASP A 321 4.85 16.77 -27.85
N ARG A 322 4.13 15.64 -27.78
CA ARG A 322 3.42 15.24 -26.56
C ARG A 322 4.38 15.02 -25.40
N LYS A 323 5.54 14.39 -25.65
CA LYS A 323 6.56 14.17 -24.63
C LYS A 323 7.16 15.50 -24.15
N ALA A 324 7.44 16.45 -25.04
CA ALA A 324 7.93 17.78 -24.69
C ALA A 324 6.91 18.55 -23.85
N TYR A 325 5.62 18.46 -24.19
CA TYR A 325 4.52 19.03 -23.40
C TYR A 325 4.47 18.45 -21.98
N LEU A 326 4.53 17.13 -21.83
CA LEU A 326 4.54 16.46 -20.52
C LEU A 326 5.77 16.87 -19.70
N LYS A 327 6.95 16.94 -20.32
CA LYS A 327 8.18 17.42 -19.66
C LYS A 327 8.02 18.86 -19.18
N LYS A 328 7.46 19.75 -19.99
CA LYS A 328 7.24 21.15 -19.60
C LYS A 328 6.39 21.26 -18.33
N ARG A 329 5.29 20.50 -18.24
CA ARG A 329 4.45 20.45 -17.03
C ARG A 329 5.23 20.01 -15.79
N THR A 330 6.02 18.94 -15.90
CA THR A 330 6.86 18.48 -14.79
C THR A 330 7.94 19.52 -14.43
N PHE A 331 8.50 20.21 -15.43
CA PHE A 331 9.56 21.20 -15.21
C PHE A 331 9.05 22.51 -14.61
N GLU A 332 7.77 22.84 -14.78
CA GLU A 332 7.11 23.90 -14.00
C GLU A 332 7.11 23.55 -12.50
N ILE A 333 6.85 22.29 -12.14
CA ILE A 333 6.96 21.81 -10.75
C ILE A 333 8.42 21.85 -10.25
N VAL A 334 9.37 21.49 -11.11
CA VAL A 334 10.80 21.59 -10.77
C VAL A 334 11.20 23.04 -10.50
N ALA A 335 10.77 23.96 -11.37
CA ALA A 335 11.05 25.39 -11.22
C ALA A 335 10.43 25.96 -9.95
N ASP A 336 9.17 25.62 -9.67
CA ASP A 336 8.44 26.05 -8.47
C ASP A 336 9.10 25.54 -7.18
N GLN A 337 9.43 24.24 -7.11
CA GLN A 337 9.99 23.66 -5.89
C GLN A 337 11.48 23.95 -5.65
N THR A 338 12.26 24.22 -6.71
CA THR A 338 13.73 24.24 -6.62
C THR A 338 14.40 25.47 -7.23
N GLY A 339 13.65 26.33 -7.93
CA GLY A 339 14.20 27.49 -8.64
C GLY A 339 15.01 27.14 -9.90
N LYS A 340 14.91 25.90 -10.41
CA LYS A 340 15.72 25.41 -11.53
C LYS A 340 14.90 25.28 -12.80
N LEU A 341 15.43 25.84 -13.88
CA LEU A 341 14.78 25.84 -15.20
C LEU A 341 15.33 24.70 -16.07
N PHE A 342 14.58 23.60 -16.11
CA PHE A 342 14.90 22.45 -16.96
C PHE A 342 14.36 22.66 -18.37
N LYS A 343 15.03 22.09 -19.36
CA LYS A 343 14.71 22.22 -20.78
C LYS A 343 14.06 20.95 -21.35
N PRO A 344 12.90 21.03 -22.04
CA PRO A 344 12.20 19.88 -22.62
C PRO A 344 12.96 19.09 -23.71
N ASP A 345 13.96 19.68 -24.35
CA ASP A 345 14.81 19.07 -25.38
C ASP A 345 16.04 18.32 -24.80
N VAL A 346 16.29 18.41 -23.50
CA VAL A 346 17.46 17.77 -22.83
C VAL A 346 17.08 16.42 -22.21
N LEU A 347 17.92 15.40 -22.36
CA LEU A 347 17.72 14.09 -21.74
C LEU A 347 17.51 14.26 -20.22
N THR A 348 16.41 13.70 -19.70
CA THR A 348 16.07 13.81 -18.28
C THR A 348 15.94 12.43 -17.68
N ILE A 349 16.78 12.14 -16.70
CA ILE A 349 16.83 10.89 -15.94
C ILE A 349 16.04 11.10 -14.65
N VAL A 350 15.08 10.23 -14.40
CA VAL A 350 14.21 10.32 -13.21
C VAL A 350 14.40 9.08 -12.34
N TRP A 351 14.76 9.30 -11.08
CA TRP A 351 14.66 8.30 -10.04
C TRP A 351 13.49 8.66 -9.13
N ALA A 352 12.39 7.91 -9.23
CA ALA A 352 11.14 8.22 -8.52
C ALA A 352 10.61 6.97 -7.79
N ARG A 353 10.94 6.83 -6.51
CA ARG A 353 10.54 5.70 -5.65
C ARG A 353 10.80 6.00 -4.18
N ARG A 354 10.22 5.20 -3.27
CA ARG A 354 10.52 5.27 -1.83
C ARG A 354 12.04 5.18 -1.57
N PHE A 355 12.55 5.94 -0.60
CA PHE A 355 13.94 5.80 -0.15
C PHE A 355 14.07 4.59 0.77
N ALA A 356 14.95 3.66 0.40
CA ALA A 356 15.33 2.48 1.17
C ALA A 356 16.69 1.99 0.66
N GLY A 357 17.55 1.46 1.54
CA GLY A 357 18.94 1.11 1.19
C GLY A 357 19.08 0.23 -0.05
N TYR A 358 18.25 -0.81 -0.18
CA TYR A 358 18.30 -1.72 -1.35
C TYR A 358 17.92 -1.06 -2.68
N LYS A 359 17.29 0.12 -2.67
CA LYS A 359 16.89 0.87 -3.88
C LYS A 359 17.97 1.82 -4.40
N ARG A 360 19.04 2.04 -3.63
CA ARG A 360 20.28 2.76 -4.05
C ARG A 360 19.99 4.11 -4.71
N ALA A 361 19.34 5.03 -3.99
CA ALA A 361 19.03 6.36 -4.53
C ALA A 361 20.29 7.17 -4.88
N ASP A 362 21.37 6.90 -4.15
CA ASP A 362 22.71 7.47 -4.27
C ASP A 362 23.58 6.81 -5.34
N LEU A 363 23.08 5.82 -6.10
CA LEU A 363 23.89 5.07 -7.07
C LEU A 363 24.63 5.99 -8.07
N LEU A 364 23.97 7.05 -8.54
CA LEU A 364 24.57 8.01 -9.47
C LEU A 364 25.58 8.95 -8.81
N THR A 365 25.47 9.17 -7.50
CA THR A 365 26.31 10.11 -6.74
C THR A 365 27.38 9.38 -5.91
N HIS A 366 27.45 8.05 -6.00
CA HIS A 366 28.45 7.25 -5.28
C HIS A 366 29.88 7.60 -5.73
N ASP A 367 30.06 7.87 -7.02
CA ASP A 367 31.29 8.41 -7.61
C ASP A 367 31.01 9.86 -8.05
N LEU A 368 31.37 10.81 -7.19
CA LEU A 368 31.09 12.24 -7.42
C LEU A 368 31.87 12.82 -8.59
N GLU A 369 33.09 12.35 -8.85
CA GLU A 369 33.89 12.83 -9.99
C GLU A 369 33.22 12.43 -11.30
N ARG A 370 32.80 11.17 -11.41
CA ARG A 370 32.06 10.70 -12.57
C ARG A 370 30.70 11.39 -12.70
N PHE A 371 30.01 11.62 -11.60
CA PHE A 371 28.75 12.35 -11.59
C PHE A 371 28.92 13.76 -12.15
N GLU A 372 29.95 14.49 -11.72
CA GLU A 372 30.28 15.84 -12.20
C GLU A 372 30.58 15.87 -13.69
N GLN A 373 31.32 14.89 -14.20
CA GLN A 373 31.59 14.76 -15.65
C GLN A 373 30.29 14.57 -16.45
N ILE A 374 29.30 13.86 -15.90
CA ILE A 374 28.01 13.64 -16.57
C ILE A 374 27.17 14.93 -16.57
N VAL A 375 26.99 15.57 -15.42
CA VAL A 375 26.07 16.71 -15.31
C VAL A 375 26.63 18.00 -15.91
N ASN A 376 27.95 18.11 -16.07
CA ASN A 376 28.60 19.27 -16.71
C ASN A 376 28.95 19.05 -18.19
N ASN A 377 28.51 17.95 -18.82
CA ASN A 377 28.80 17.70 -20.22
C ASN A 377 28.01 18.64 -21.15
N GLU A 378 28.71 19.60 -21.78
CA GLU A 378 28.08 20.58 -22.69
C GLU A 378 27.67 19.98 -24.05
N LYS A 379 28.39 18.94 -24.51
CA LYS A 379 28.10 18.28 -25.79
C LYS A 379 26.88 17.35 -25.69
N TYR A 380 26.71 16.70 -24.55
CA TYR A 380 25.61 15.76 -24.27
C TYR A 380 24.97 16.11 -22.92
N PRO A 381 24.18 17.20 -22.85
CA PRO A 381 23.61 17.66 -21.59
C PRO A 381 22.61 16.64 -21.04
N VAL A 382 22.64 16.47 -19.71
CA VAL A 382 21.72 15.59 -18.96
C VAL A 382 21.08 16.38 -17.83
N GLN A 383 19.83 16.06 -17.50
CA GLN A 383 19.11 16.55 -16.34
C GLN A 383 18.73 15.39 -15.43
N ILE A 384 18.77 15.57 -14.12
CA ILE A 384 18.47 14.50 -13.16
C ILE A 384 17.41 14.97 -12.17
N ILE A 385 16.40 14.13 -11.96
CA ILE A 385 15.35 14.35 -10.96
C ILE A 385 15.32 13.15 -10.01
N TRP A 386 15.46 13.41 -8.71
CA TRP A 386 15.05 12.46 -7.67
C TRP A 386 13.70 12.86 -7.10
N ALA A 387 12.86 11.88 -6.81
CA ALA A 387 11.60 12.06 -6.10
C ALA A 387 11.32 10.83 -5.24
N GLY A 388 10.79 11.04 -4.03
CA GLY A 388 10.49 9.94 -3.14
C GLY A 388 10.33 10.36 -1.70
N LYS A 389 9.68 9.49 -0.92
CA LYS A 389 9.44 9.67 0.51
C LYS A 389 10.31 8.68 1.30
N PRO A 390 11.28 9.14 2.12
CA PRO A 390 11.90 8.31 3.16
C PRO A 390 10.88 7.93 4.24
N TYR A 391 11.09 6.83 4.95
CA TYR A 391 10.29 6.55 6.14
C TYR A 391 10.67 7.54 7.26
N PRO A 392 9.72 8.18 7.97
CA PRO A 392 10.03 9.28 8.89
C PRO A 392 10.97 8.96 10.06
N VAL A 393 11.19 7.67 10.36
CA VAL A 393 12.12 7.23 11.40
C VAL A 393 13.29 6.39 10.85
N ASP A 394 13.42 6.29 9.51
CA ASP A 394 14.59 5.70 8.85
C ASP A 394 15.65 6.78 8.63
N TYR A 395 16.41 7.08 9.68
CA TYR A 395 17.45 8.11 9.65
C TYR A 395 18.48 7.93 8.53
N PRO A 396 18.94 6.70 8.19
CA PRO A 396 19.78 6.48 7.01
C PRO A 396 19.12 6.95 5.70
N ALA A 397 17.86 6.59 5.45
CA ALA A 397 17.14 7.02 4.25
C ALA A 397 16.90 8.55 4.22
N ILE A 398 16.64 9.16 5.38
CA ILE A 398 16.50 10.62 5.52
C ILE A 398 17.82 11.32 5.23
N SER A 399 18.93 10.81 5.77
CA SER A 399 20.28 11.33 5.51
C SER A 399 20.61 11.27 4.02
N GLN A 400 20.34 10.13 3.37
CA GLN A 400 20.53 9.98 1.92
C GLN A 400 19.70 10.99 1.11
N PHE A 401 18.42 11.20 1.47
CA PHE A 401 17.60 12.22 0.82
C PHE A 401 18.20 13.62 0.99
N ASN A 402 18.61 13.98 2.22
CA ASN A 402 19.18 15.28 2.53
C ASN A 402 20.52 15.53 1.82
N GLU A 403 21.35 14.49 1.68
CA GLU A 403 22.60 14.57 0.94
C GLU A 403 22.35 14.84 -0.55
N LEU A 404 21.39 14.14 -1.17
CA LEU A 404 21.00 14.43 -2.55
C LEU A 404 20.46 15.86 -2.71
N VAL A 405 19.69 16.37 -1.74
CA VAL A 405 19.25 17.77 -1.73
C VAL A 405 20.47 18.69 -1.69
N HIS A 406 21.44 18.44 -0.81
CA HIS A 406 22.66 19.23 -0.70
C HIS A 406 23.48 19.23 -2.00
N ILE A 407 23.75 18.05 -2.56
CA ILE A 407 24.44 17.89 -3.85
C ILE A 407 23.72 18.66 -4.95
N SER A 408 22.40 18.54 -5.03
CA SER A 408 21.62 19.17 -6.10
C SER A 408 21.81 20.69 -6.16
N LYS A 409 22.04 21.36 -5.02
CA LYS A 409 22.20 22.83 -4.96
C LYS A 409 23.38 23.34 -5.80
N LYS A 410 24.39 22.50 -6.06
CA LYS A 410 25.58 22.85 -6.84
C LYS A 410 25.32 22.91 -8.35
N TYR A 411 24.21 22.31 -8.83
CA TYR A 411 23.96 22.14 -10.26
C TYR A 411 22.58 22.68 -10.68
N LYS A 412 22.55 23.36 -11.83
CA LYS A 412 21.33 23.93 -12.42
C LYS A 412 20.37 22.90 -13.02
N ASN A 413 20.88 21.70 -13.30
CA ASN A 413 20.22 20.60 -14.04
C ASN A 413 20.00 19.36 -13.16
N VAL A 414 20.05 19.51 -11.84
CA VAL A 414 19.87 18.41 -10.88
C VAL A 414 18.85 18.83 -9.82
N SER A 415 17.80 18.06 -9.59
CA SER A 415 16.73 18.41 -8.64
C SER A 415 16.29 17.24 -7.79
N VAL A 416 15.93 17.52 -6.54
CA VAL A 416 15.23 16.58 -5.66
C VAL A 416 13.85 17.18 -5.37
N LEU A 417 12.79 16.50 -5.76
CA LEU A 417 11.41 16.91 -5.54
C LEU A 417 10.83 16.27 -4.27
N ILE A 418 9.89 16.98 -3.64
CA ILE A 418 9.06 16.47 -2.55
C ILE A 418 7.63 16.22 -3.02
N VAL A 419 6.83 15.58 -2.17
CA VAL A 419 5.43 15.23 -2.43
C VAL A 419 5.33 14.22 -3.58
N TYR A 420 6.22 13.22 -3.57
CA TYR A 420 6.11 12.08 -4.49
C TYR A 420 4.89 11.23 -4.14
N GLU A 421 3.81 11.50 -4.87
CA GLU A 421 2.47 10.96 -4.73
C GLU A 421 1.85 10.80 -6.13
N LEU A 422 0.59 10.37 -6.23
CA LEU A 422 -0.05 10.05 -7.51
C LEU A 422 0.04 11.15 -8.57
N LEU A 423 -0.11 12.43 -8.19
CA LEU A 423 -0.06 13.54 -9.15
C LEU A 423 1.34 13.80 -9.70
N LEU A 424 2.38 13.62 -8.88
CA LEU A 424 3.78 13.82 -9.29
C LEU A 424 4.35 12.57 -10.01
N SER A 425 3.66 11.43 -9.91
CA SER A 425 4.12 10.12 -10.39
C SER A 425 4.07 9.96 -11.90
#